data_AF-A0A6J4P8I0-F1
#
_entry.id   AF-A0A6J4P8I0-F1
#
_cell.length_a   1.000
_cell.length_b   1.000
_cell.length_c   1.000
_cell.angle_alpha   90.00
_cell.angle_beta   90.00
_cell.angle_gamma   90.00
#
_symmetry.space_group_name_H-M   'P 1'
#
loop_
_entity.id
_entity.type
_entity.pdbx_description
1 polymer ?
#
loop_
_entity_poly.entity_id
_entity_poly.type
_entity_poly.pdbx_seq_one_letter_code
_entity_poly.pdbx_strand_id
1 'polypeptide(L)'
;WIPGIRRFPPGQAAVPFHVGQSHVGLDTYDLTTQQGTSHHFHRHPDGTATYGASNFRYIWPAECDLMAQLAGMTLERRSADWHGSEFTNDSESHVSVWRKPA
;
A
#
# COMPACT_ATOMS: atom_id res chain seq x y z
N TRP A 1 -1.13 1.03 4.24
CA TRP A 1 -0.47 0.08 3.31
C TRP A 1 0.90 0.66 2.98
N ILE A 2 1.94 -0.16 2.93
CA ILE A 2 3.31 0.21 2.59
C ILE A 2 3.68 -0.48 1.27
N PRO A 3 4.20 0.23 0.26
CA PRO A 3 4.60 -0.39 -1.00
C PRO A 3 5.67 -1.45 -0.78
N GLY A 4 5.48 -2.63 -1.40
CA GLY A 4 6.37 -3.77 -1.26
C GLY A 4 7.71 -3.65 -1.99
N ILE A 5 8.38 -2.50 -1.94
CA ILE A 5 9.58 -2.20 -2.76
C ILE A 5 10.75 -3.18 -2.53
N ARG A 6 10.84 -3.81 -1.35
CA ARG A 6 11.86 -4.86 -1.09
C ARG A 6 11.66 -6.09 -1.99
N ARG A 7 10.45 -6.28 -2.50
CA ARG A 7 10.07 -7.31 -3.48
C ARG A 7 10.07 -6.78 -4.92
N PHE A 8 10.57 -5.56 -5.17
CA PHE A 8 10.56 -4.92 -6.50
C PHE A 8 11.97 -4.51 -6.97
N PRO A 9 12.88 -5.48 -7.21
CA PRO A 9 14.21 -5.21 -7.75
C PRO A 9 14.16 -4.65 -9.19
N PRO A 10 15.24 -4.02 -9.67
CA PRO A 10 15.34 -3.53 -11.04
C PRO A 10 15.02 -4.61 -12.08
N GLY A 11 14.19 -4.25 -13.07
CA GLY A 11 13.74 -5.15 -14.13
C GLY A 11 12.52 -6.00 -13.79
N GLN A 12 12.06 -6.02 -12.53
CA GLN A 12 10.80 -6.68 -12.18
C GLN A 12 9.60 -5.86 -12.65
N ALA A 13 8.58 -6.54 -13.18
CA ALA A 13 7.39 -5.88 -13.75
C ALA A 13 6.32 -5.53 -12.71
N ALA A 14 6.11 -6.38 -11.70
CA ALA A 14 5.07 -6.21 -10.68
C ALA A 14 5.45 -6.89 -9.36
N VAL A 15 4.79 -6.53 -8.26
CA VAL A 15 4.90 -7.19 -6.95
C VAL A 15 3.61 -7.96 -6.65
N PRO A 16 3.64 -9.30 -6.67
CA PRO A 16 2.51 -10.08 -6.17
C PRO A 16 2.34 -9.86 -4.66
N PHE A 17 1.12 -9.51 -4.24
CA PHE A 17 0.74 -9.45 -2.82
C PHE A 17 -0.19 -10.59 -2.41
N HIS A 18 -0.81 -11.27 -3.39
CA HIS A 18 -1.62 -12.46 -3.16
C HIS A 18 -1.51 -13.42 -4.33
N VAL A 19 -1.26 -14.71 -4.06
CA VAL A 19 -1.23 -15.78 -5.06
C VAL A 19 -2.04 -16.95 -4.51
N GLY A 20 -3.27 -17.09 -4.98
CA GLY A 20 -4.18 -18.17 -4.62
C GLY A 20 -4.83 -18.80 -5.85
N GLN A 21 -5.51 -19.94 -5.66
CA GLN A 21 -6.14 -20.67 -6.77
C GLN A 21 -7.25 -19.87 -7.47
N SER A 22 -8.01 -19.08 -6.71
CA SER A 22 -9.14 -18.28 -7.22
C SER A 22 -8.82 -16.79 -7.38
N HIS A 23 -7.71 -16.31 -6.82
CA HIS A 23 -7.35 -14.89 -6.88
C HIS A 23 -5.84 -14.69 -6.95
N VAL A 24 -5.41 -13.89 -7.92
CA VAL A 24 -4.06 -13.32 -7.98
C VAL A 24 -4.16 -11.80 -7.88
N GLY A 25 -3.36 -11.23 -6.97
CA GLY A 25 -3.22 -9.80 -6.75
C GLY A 25 -1.78 -9.37 -6.94
N LEU A 26 -1.56 -8.37 -7.80
CA LEU A 26 -0.23 -7.81 -8.07
C LEU A 26 -0.29 -6.30 -8.23
N ASP A 27 0.73 -5.60 -7.75
CA ASP A 27 0.86 -4.16 -7.93
C ASP A 27 1.97 -3.85 -8.93
N THR A 28 1.74 -2.86 -9.79
CA THR A 28 2.78 -2.21 -10.60
C THR A 28 3.05 -0.82 -10.04
N TYR A 29 4.28 -0.33 -10.18
CA TYR A 29 4.69 0.97 -9.63
C TYR A 29 5.47 1.79 -10.66
N ASP A 30 5.17 3.07 -10.74
CA ASP A 30 6.12 4.09 -11.18
C ASP A 30 6.71 4.75 -9.92
N LEU A 31 7.95 4.37 -9.60
CA LEU A 31 8.65 4.86 -8.41
C LEU A 31 9.00 6.36 -8.50
N THR A 32 9.01 6.95 -9.70
CA THR A 32 9.32 8.37 -9.91
C THR A 32 8.15 9.24 -9.49
N THR A 33 6.94 8.85 -9.87
CA THR A 33 5.72 9.60 -9.59
C THR A 33 4.95 9.07 -8.37
N GLN A 34 5.44 7.98 -7.76
CA GLN A 34 4.80 7.24 -6.68
C GLN A 34 3.39 6.75 -7.03
N GLN A 35 3.12 6.54 -8.31
CA GLN A 35 1.87 5.99 -8.78
C GLN A 35 1.95 4.47 -8.83
N GLY A 36 0.81 3.83 -8.65
CA GLY A 36 0.69 2.40 -8.82
C GLY A 36 -0.69 1.99 -9.30
N THR A 37 -0.74 0.81 -9.89
CA THR A 37 -1.98 0.13 -10.26
C THR A 37 -2.02 -1.20 -9.56
N SER A 38 -3.10 -1.45 -8.82
CA SER A 38 -3.36 -2.74 -8.20
C SER A 38 -4.22 -3.57 -9.15
N HIS A 39 -3.72 -4.72 -9.57
CA HIS A 39 -4.36 -5.62 -10.52
C HIS A 39 -4.90 -6.84 -9.79
N HIS A 40 -6.17 -7.14 -10.02
CA HIS A 40 -6.87 -8.28 -9.43
C HIS A 40 -7.41 -9.18 -10.54
N PHE A 41 -7.01 -10.45 -10.51
CA PHE A 41 -7.55 -11.48 -11.38
C PHE A 41 -8.31 -12.49 -10.53
N HIS A 42 -9.60 -12.66 -10.77
CA HIS A 42 -10.44 -13.65 -10.09
C HIS A 42 -10.81 -14.76 -11.05
N ARG A 43 -10.47 -16.01 -10.72
CA ARG A 43 -10.88 -17.19 -11.47
C ARG A 43 -12.21 -17.72 -10.93
N HIS A 44 -13.16 -17.95 -11.82
CA HIS A 44 -14.48 -18.46 -11.49
C HIS A 44 -14.55 -20.00 -11.62
N PRO A 45 -15.55 -20.66 -10.98
CA PRO A 45 -15.71 -22.11 -11.04
C PRO A 45 -15.91 -22.67 -12.46
N ASP A 46 -16.50 -21.88 -13.36
CA ASP A 46 -16.74 -22.24 -14.77
C ASP A 46 -15.47 -22.14 -15.65
N GLY A 47 -14.33 -21.78 -15.05
CA GLY A 47 -13.04 -21.64 -15.73
C GLY A 47 -12.79 -20.26 -16.34
N THR A 48 -13.76 -19.34 -16.30
CA THR A 48 -13.55 -17.95 -16.73
C THR A 48 -12.75 -17.15 -15.70
N ALA A 49 -12.30 -15.96 -16.08
CA ALA A 49 -11.65 -15.03 -15.16
C ALA A 49 -12.17 -13.60 -15.36
N THR A 50 -12.32 -12.87 -14.27
CA THR A 50 -12.54 -11.42 -14.27
C THR A 50 -11.27 -10.69 -13.89
N TYR A 51 -11.09 -9.52 -14.48
CA TYR A 51 -9.99 -8.61 -14.21
C TYR A 51 -10.54 -7.27 -13.73
N GLY A 52 -9.98 -6.77 -12.63
CA GLY A 52 -10.24 -5.42 -12.12
C GLY A 52 -8.92 -4.74 -11.77
N ALA A 53 -8.88 -3.42 -11.93
CA ALA A 53 -7.73 -2.63 -11.52
C ALA A 53 -8.14 -1.33 -10.84
N SER A 54 -7.33 -0.90 -9.88
CA SER A 54 -7.46 0.39 -9.21
C SER A 54 -6.14 1.14 -9.27
N ASN A 55 -6.22 2.46 -9.46
CA ASN A 55 -5.04 3.33 -9.47
C ASN A 55 -4.91 4.01 -8.11
N PHE A 56 -3.68 4.20 -7.66
CA PHE A 56 -3.36 4.90 -6.42
C PHE A 56 -2.06 5.69 -6.56
N ARG A 57 -1.90 6.69 -5.69
CA ARG A 57 -0.60 7.28 -5.40
C ARG A 57 -0.23 6.90 -3.99
N TYR A 58 0.90 6.24 -3.81
CA TYR A 58 1.39 5.95 -2.49
C TYR A 58 2.23 7.10 -1.94
N ILE A 59 2.34 7.15 -0.63
CA ILE A 59 3.20 8.10 0.07
C ILE A 59 3.98 7.36 1.14
N TRP A 60 5.24 7.76 1.34
CA TRP A 60 6.00 7.25 2.47
C TRP A 60 5.44 7.78 3.78
N PRO A 61 5.55 7.04 4.91
CA PRO A 61 5.03 7.52 6.18
C PRO A 61 5.59 8.91 6.58
N ALA A 62 6.88 9.16 6.31
CA ALA A 62 7.50 10.47 6.55
C ALA A 62 6.98 11.58 5.63
N GLU A 63 6.68 11.28 4.35
CA GLU A 63 6.03 12.22 3.43
C GLU A 63 4.61 12.55 3.91
N CYS A 64 3.87 11.54 4.35
CA CYS A 64 2.54 11.71 4.93
C CYS A 64 2.58 12.60 6.18
N ASP A 65 3.59 12.43 7.04
CA ASP A 65 3.80 13.28 8.21
C ASP A 65 4.09 14.74 7.83
N LEU A 66 4.91 14.97 6.79
CA LEU A 66 5.14 16.32 6.29
C LEU A 66 3.85 16.95 5.72
N MET A 67 3.07 16.19 4.95
CA MET A 67 1.77 16.65 4.45
C MET A 67 0.81 17.00 5.59
N ALA A 68 0.78 16.19 6.65
CA ALA A 68 -0.03 16.45 7.83
C ALA A 68 0.43 17.72 8.58
N GLN A 69 1.74 17.94 8.72
CA GLN A 69 2.29 19.18 9.29
C GLN A 69 1.92 20.41 8.48
N LEU A 70 2.02 20.34 7.15
CA LEU A 70 1.59 21.42 6.24
C LEU A 70 0.08 21.70 6.35
N ALA A 71 -0.71 20.69 6.69
CA ALA A 71 -2.14 20.82 6.99
C ALA A 71 -2.43 21.24 8.45
N GLY A 72 -1.41 21.60 9.23
CA GLY A 72 -1.56 22.08 10.61
C GLY A 72 -1.81 20.97 11.63
N MET A 73 -1.34 19.75 11.39
CA MET A 73 -1.51 18.60 12.29
C MET A 73 -0.17 18.06 12.79
N THR A 74 -0.16 17.45 13.97
CA THR A 74 1.00 16.74 14.54
C THR A 74 0.72 15.26 14.70
N LEU A 75 1.73 14.41 14.43
CA LEU A 75 1.58 12.95 14.58
C LEU A 75 1.44 12.61 16.06
N GLU A 76 0.37 11.89 16.40
CA GLU A 76 0.07 11.44 17.76
C GLU A 76 0.45 9.98 17.97
N ARG A 77 0.09 9.11 17.02
CA ARG A 77 0.39 7.68 17.09
C ARG A 77 0.52 7.08 15.70
N ARG A 78 1.39 6.08 15.58
CA ARG A 78 1.43 5.14 14.45
C ARG A 78 1.47 3.69 14.95
N SER A 79 0.71 2.82 14.31
CA SER A 79 0.74 1.37 14.49
C SER A 79 0.77 0.67 13.14
N ALA A 80 1.20 -0.59 13.09
CA ALA A 80 1.21 -1.38 11.86
C ALA A 80 -0.21 -1.70 11.36
N ASP A 81 -1.16 -1.83 12.29
CA ASP A 81 -2.53 -2.25 12.01
C ASP A 81 -3.53 -1.62 13.01
N TRP A 82 -4.80 -1.99 12.87
CA TRP A 82 -5.89 -1.55 13.76
C TRP A 82 -5.90 -2.26 15.13
N HIS A 83 -5.15 -3.35 15.30
CA HIS A 83 -4.96 -4.00 16.60
C HIS A 83 -3.92 -3.27 17.45
N GLY A 84 -3.22 -2.30 16.86
CA GLY A 84 -2.26 -1.45 17.55
C GLY A 84 -0.86 -2.04 17.62
N SER A 85 -0.55 -3.04 16.80
CA SER A 85 0.79 -3.64 16.70
C SER A 85 1.87 -2.59 16.42
N GLU A 86 3.07 -2.82 16.93
CA GLU A 86 4.21 -1.91 16.73
C GLU A 86 4.51 -1.73 15.23
N PHE A 87 4.71 -0.48 14.80
CA PHE A 87 5.10 -0.17 13.44
C PHE A 87 6.64 -0.25 13.30
N THR A 88 7.10 -1.18 12.48
CA THR A 88 8.53 -1.48 12.27
C THR A 88 8.91 -1.42 10.79
N ASN A 89 10.20 -1.62 10.51
CA ASN A 89 10.72 -1.75 9.16
C ASN A 89 10.11 -2.93 8.36
N ASP A 90 9.47 -3.89 9.01
CA ASP A 90 8.87 -5.08 8.39
C ASP A 90 7.33 -4.97 8.26
N SER A 91 6.74 -3.86 8.70
CA SER A 91 5.30 -3.62 8.59
C SER A 91 4.88 -3.36 7.13
N GLU A 92 3.90 -4.13 6.64
CA GLU A 92 3.33 -3.95 5.29
C GLU A 92 2.14 -2.98 5.26
N SER A 93 1.72 -2.47 6.41
CA SER A 93 0.69 -1.45 6.55
C SER A 93 0.98 -0.52 7.71
N HIS A 94 0.18 0.54 7.82
CA HIS A 94 0.19 1.40 8.99
C HIS A 94 -1.18 2.06 9.16
N VAL A 95 -1.47 2.41 10.41
CA VAL A 95 -2.53 3.32 10.82
C VAL A 95 -1.84 4.49 11.52
N SER A 96 -2.12 5.71 11.08
CA SER A 96 -1.54 6.93 11.65
C SER A 96 -2.67 7.84 12.13
N VAL A 97 -2.51 8.39 13.33
CA VAL A 97 -3.42 9.38 13.91
C VAL A 97 -2.67 10.68 14.07
N TRP A 98 -3.25 11.76 13.54
CA TRP A 98 -2.74 13.12 13.71
C TRP A 98 -3.78 13.99 14.40
N ARG A 99 -3.29 14.99 15.14
CA ARG A 99 -4.12 15.91 15.93
C ARG A 99 -3.97 17.33 15.41
N LYS A 100 -5.08 18.07 15.33
CA LYS A 100 -5.06 19.54 15.13
C LYS A 100 -4.87 20.24 16.48
N PRO A 101 -4.15 21.38 16.53
CA PRO A 101 -4.21 22.29 17.66
C PRO A 101 -5.66 22.71 17.94
N ALA A 102 -5.97 22.96 19.21
CA ALA A 102 -7.28 23.46 19.65
C ALA A 102 -7.51 24.91 19.21
#